data_AF-A0A545B5Q8-F1
#
_entry.id   AF-A0A545B5Q8-F1
#
_cell.length_a   1.000
_cell.length_b   1.000
_cell.length_c   1.000
_cell.angle_alpha   90.00
_cell.angle_beta   90.00
_cell.angle_gamma   90.00
#
_symmetry.space_group_name_H-M   'P 1'
#
loop_
_entity.id
_entity.type
_entity.pdbx_description
1 polymer ?
#
loop_
_entity_poly.entity_id
_entity_poly.type
_entity_poly.pdbx_seq_one_letter_code
_entity_poly.pdbx_strand_id
1 'polypeptide(L)'
;MPNDDVYNVTADELRQFIEQFESLEAEKKDIAEQQKDIMSEAKARGYDTKVLKKIIALRKRDKNDVAEEEAILDIYKQALGME
;
A
#
# COMPACT_ATOMS: atom_id res chain seq x y z
N MET A 1 1.83 -2.01 48.69
CA MET A 1 1.82 -3.07 47.66
C MET A 1 2.57 -2.50 46.46
N PRO A 2 3.67 -3.11 45.98
CA PRO A 2 4.51 -2.51 44.93
C PRO A 2 4.11 -2.93 43.50
N ASN A 3 3.00 -3.66 43.35
CA ASN A 3 2.57 -4.18 42.04
C ASN A 3 1.62 -3.24 41.29
N ASP A 4 0.89 -2.36 41.98
CA ASP A 4 -0.12 -1.49 41.33
C ASP A 4 0.51 -0.45 40.39
N ASP A 5 1.68 0.08 40.73
CA ASP A 5 2.40 1.05 39.88
C ASP A 5 2.92 0.42 38.59
N VAL A 6 3.38 -0.83 38.63
CA VAL A 6 3.85 -1.56 37.45
C VAL A 6 2.67 -1.89 36.52
N TYR A 7 1.53 -2.33 37.08
CA TYR A 7 0.32 -2.57 36.29
C TYR A 7 -0.20 -1.30 35.61
N ASN A 8 -0.21 -0.16 36.30
CA ASN A 8 -0.63 1.13 35.73
C ASN A 8 0.29 1.59 34.60
N VAL A 9 1.62 1.48 34.76
CA VAL A 9 2.59 1.81 33.70
C VAL A 9 2.40 0.94 32.46
N THR A 10 2.14 -0.37 32.63
CA THR A 10 1.87 -1.27 31.50
C THR A 10 0.54 -0.99 30.79
N ALA A 11 -0.47 -0.50 31.52
CA ALA A 11 -1.76 -0.14 30.94
C ALA A 11 -1.70 1.17 30.13
N ASP A 12 -0.91 2.14 30.59
CA ASP A 12 -0.73 3.42 29.89
C ASP A 12 0.09 3.25 28.61
N GLU A 13 1.14 2.42 28.62
CA GLU A 13 1.90 2.09 27.42
C GLU A 13 1.04 1.35 26.38
N LEU A 14 0.22 0.39 26.81
CA LEU A 14 -0.72 -0.31 25.94
C LEU A 14 -1.73 0.67 25.31
N ARG A 15 -2.27 1.61 26.09
CA ARG A 15 -3.19 2.64 25.59
C ARG A 15 -2.53 3.51 24.52
N GLN A 16 -1.28 3.94 24.74
CA GLN A 16 -0.54 4.73 23.75
C GLN A 16 -0.34 3.99 22.43
N PHE A 17 -0.03 2.69 22.45
CA PHE A 17 0.08 1.90 21.23
C PHE A 17 -1.26 1.77 20.49
N ILE A 18 -2.36 1.56 21.23
CA ILE A 18 -3.71 1.49 20.65
C ILE A 18 -4.08 2.82 19.99
N GLU A 19 -3.91 3.94 20.70
CA GLU A 19 -4.24 5.27 20.18
C GLU A 19 -3.43 5.61 18.93
N GLN A 20 -2.12 5.30 18.92
CA GLN A 20 -1.27 5.47 17.74
C GLN A 20 -1.77 4.63 16.55
N PHE A 21 -2.12 3.37 16.79
CA PHE A 21 -2.63 2.49 15.74
C PHE A 21 -3.99 2.95 15.20
N GLU A 22 -4.92 3.34 16.07
CA GLU A 22 -6.23 3.86 15.67
C GLU A 22 -6.11 5.16 14.86
N SER A 23 -5.18 6.05 15.23
CA SER A 23 -4.86 7.24 14.45
C SER A 23 -4.34 6.89 13.04
N LEU A 24 -3.46 5.88 12.92
CA LEU A 24 -2.95 5.43 11.62
C LEU A 24 -4.04 4.78 10.76
N GLU A 25 -4.98 4.03 11.35
CA GLU A 25 -6.12 3.47 10.62
C GLU A 25 -7.08 4.57 10.15
N ALA A 26 -7.31 5.61 10.95
CA ALA A 26 -8.07 6.78 10.54
C ALA A 26 -7.39 7.50 9.35
N GLU A 27 -6.09 7.78 9.45
CA GLU A 27 -5.32 8.41 8.38
C GLU A 27 -5.34 7.58 7.09
N LYS A 28 -5.17 6.25 7.20
CA LYS A 28 -5.25 5.34 6.07
C LYS A 28 -6.62 5.36 5.39
N LYS A 29 -7.71 5.46 6.18
CA LYS A 29 -9.06 5.60 5.65
C LYS A 29 -9.21 6.91 4.88
N ASP A 30 -8.76 8.03 5.45
CA ASP A 30 -8.83 9.34 4.80
C ASP A 30 -8.03 9.36 3.49
N ILE A 31 -6.83 8.77 3.49
CA ILE A 31 -6.01 8.60 2.29
C ILE A 31 -6.73 7.75 1.24
N ALA A 32 -7.39 6.66 1.64
CA ALA A 32 -8.12 5.80 0.72
C ALA A 32 -9.31 6.53 0.08
N GLU A 33 -10.01 7.38 0.85
CA GLU A 33 -11.08 8.24 0.34
C GLU A 33 -10.53 9.26 -0.67
N GLN A 34 -9.44 9.95 -0.34
CA GLN A 34 -8.77 10.88 -1.27
C GLN A 34 -8.34 10.20 -2.57
N GLN A 35 -7.77 8.99 -2.49
CA GLN A 35 -7.39 8.21 -3.69
C GLN A 35 -8.60 7.86 -4.56
N LYS A 36 -9.75 7.55 -3.94
CA LYS A 36 -11.00 7.25 -4.65
C LYS A 36 -11.55 8.49 -5.36
N ASP A 37 -11.44 9.66 -4.74
CA ASP A 37 -11.89 10.92 -5.32
C ASP A 37 -11.08 11.30 -6.56
N ILE A 38 -9.74 11.19 -6.48
CA ILE A 38 -8.84 11.40 -7.64
C ILE A 38 -9.20 10.46 -8.79
N MET A 39 -9.46 9.18 -8.50
CA MET A 39 -9.85 8.21 -9.53
C MET A 39 -11.22 8.54 -10.14
N SER A 40 -12.15 9.05 -9.34
CA SER A 40 -13.47 9.47 -9.79
C SER A 40 -13.39 10.71 -10.69
N GLU A 41 -12.56 11.69 -10.33
CA GLU A 41 -12.27 12.87 -11.14
C GLU A 41 -11.61 12.50 -12.48
N ALA A 42 -10.62 11.60 -12.44
CA ALA A 42 -10.00 11.08 -13.66
C ALA A 42 -11.02 10.40 -14.58
N LYS A 43 -11.92 9.59 -14.02
CA LYS A 43 -13.01 8.97 -14.77
C LYS A 43 -13.95 10.00 -15.39
N ALA A 44 -14.35 11.03 -14.64
CA ALA A 44 -15.22 12.11 -15.12
C ALA A 44 -14.58 12.90 -16.28
N ARG A 45 -13.24 13.01 -16.30
CA ARG A 45 -12.46 13.59 -17.39
C ARG A 45 -12.23 12.65 -18.59
N GLY A 46 -12.72 11.41 -18.53
CA GLY A 46 -12.63 10.43 -19.61
C GLY A 46 -11.40 9.51 -19.57
N TYR A 47 -10.61 9.52 -18.50
CA TYR A 47 -9.48 8.59 -18.35
C TYR A 47 -9.94 7.19 -17.92
N ASP A 48 -9.27 6.16 -18.41
CA ASP A 48 -9.46 4.78 -17.94
C ASP A 48 -8.73 4.57 -16.60
N THR A 49 -9.51 4.43 -15.53
CA THR A 49 -8.99 4.24 -14.16
C THR A 49 -8.29 2.90 -13.96
N LYS A 50 -8.59 1.86 -14.76
CA LYS A 50 -7.87 0.58 -14.71
C LYS A 50 -6.47 0.75 -15.28
N VAL A 51 -6.33 1.48 -16.37
CA VAL A 51 -5.02 1.78 -16.98
C VAL A 51 -4.19 2.65 -16.05
N LEU A 52 -4.78 3.69 -15.44
CA LEU A 52 -4.09 4.52 -14.45
C LEU A 52 -3.57 3.71 -13.26
N LYS A 53 -4.36 2.79 -12.72
CA LYS A 53 -3.92 1.89 -11.63
C LYS A 53 -2.76 1.00 -12.05
N LYS A 54 -2.76 0.47 -13.28
CA LYS A 54 -1.62 -0.30 -13.82
C LYS A 54 -0.37 0.56 -13.89
N ILE A 55 -0.46 1.79 -14.38
CA ILE A 55 0.67 2.72 -14.44
C ILE A 55 1.21 3.03 -13.05
N ILE A 56 0.34 3.30 -12.07
CA ILE A 56 0.77 3.54 -10.68
C ILE A 56 1.47 2.31 -10.10
N ALA A 57 0.94 1.10 -10.33
CA ALA A 57 1.58 -0.13 -9.88
C ALA A 57 2.96 -0.34 -10.52
N LEU A 58 3.08 -0.13 -11.83
CA LEU A 58 4.37 -0.19 -12.53
C LEU A 58 5.37 0.82 -11.98
N ARG A 59 4.92 2.04 -11.65
CA ARG A 59 5.77 3.09 -11.07
C ARG A 59 6.17 2.85 -9.62
N LYS A 60 5.43 2.01 -8.87
CA LYS A 60 5.74 1.64 -7.48
C LYS A 60 6.78 0.53 -7.38
N ARG A 61 6.96 -0.27 -8.43
CA ARG A 61 7.96 -1.34 -8.45
C ARG A 61 9.36 -0.73 -8.55
N ASP A 62 10.32 -1.32 -7.83
CA ASP A 62 11.73 -0.95 -7.99
C ASP A 62 12.16 -1.22 -9.44
N LYS A 63 12.90 -0.28 -10.04
CA LYS A 63 13.32 -0.43 -11.44
C LYS A 63 14.19 -1.68 -11.64
N ASN A 64 14.89 -2.12 -10.61
CA ASN A 64 15.70 -3.33 -10.64
C ASN A 64 14.81 -4.59 -10.56
N ASP A 65 13.79 -4.60 -9.70
CA ASP A 65 12.81 -5.70 -9.61
C ASP A 65 11.99 -5.87 -10.90
N VAL A 66 11.72 -4.76 -11.61
CA VAL A 66 11.08 -4.81 -12.94
C VAL A 66 12.00 -5.44 -13.97
N ALA A 67 13.27 -5.02 -14.02
CA ALA A 67 14.23 -5.56 -14.98
C ALA A 67 14.53 -7.04 -14.75
N GLU A 68 14.58 -7.49 -13.49
CA GLU A 68 14.79 -8.90 -13.16
C GLU A 68 13.57 -9.77 -13.56
N GLU A 69 12.35 -9.33 -13.25
CA GLU A 69 11.15 -10.03 -13.71
C GLU A 69 11.02 -10.06 -15.24
N GLU A 70 11.33 -8.96 -15.93
CA GLU A 70 11.29 -8.91 -17.41
C GLU A 70 12.31 -9.88 -18.02
N ALA A 71 13.52 -9.96 -17.48
CA ALA A 71 14.53 -10.93 -17.93
C ALA A 71 14.07 -12.39 -17.73
N ILE A 72 13.45 -12.71 -16.59
CA ILE A 72 12.91 -14.04 -16.31
C ILE A 72 11.73 -14.35 -17.25
N LEU A 73 10.85 -13.39 -17.47
CA LEU A 73 9.70 -13.52 -18.35
C LEU A 73 10.12 -13.81 -19.80
N ASP A 74 11.15 -13.13 -20.29
CA ASP A 74 11.64 -13.33 -21.65
C ASP A 74 12.30 -14.72 -21.82
N ILE A 75 13.03 -15.20 -20.81
CA ILE A 75 13.52 -16.60 -20.80
C ILE A 75 12.36 -17.59 -20.91
N TYR A 76 11.26 -17.36 -20.18
CA TYR A 76 10.08 -18.22 -20.24
C TYR A 76 9.35 -18.13 -21.58
N LYS A 77 9.19 -16.94 -22.17
CA LYS A 77 8.60 -16.80 -23.51
C LYS A 77 9.43 -17.51 -24.57
N GLN A 78 10.75 -17.41 -24.51
CA GLN A 78 11.65 -18.14 -25.41
C GLN A 78 11.50 -19.65 -25.25
N ALA A 79 11.46 -20.13 -24.00
CA ALA A 79 11.24 -21.55 -23.72
C ALA A 79 9.87 -22.06 -24.20
N LEU A 80 8.87 -21.19 -24.24
CA LEU A 80 7.51 -21.49 -24.70
C LEU A 80 7.28 -21.20 -26.21
N GLY A 81 8.28 -20.67 -26.93
CA GLY A 81 8.16 -20.33 -28.34
C GLY A 81 7.19 -19.19 -28.64
N MET A 82 7.04 -18.23 -27.72
CA MET A 82 6.09 -17.12 -27.78
C MET A 82 6.69 -15.81 -28.32
N GLU A 83 7.61 -15.86 -29.29
CA GLU A 83 8.18 -14.66 -29.95
C GLU A 83 7.22 -13.98 -30.94
#